data_AF-Q11ZR8-F1
#
_entry.id   AF-Q11ZR8-F1
#
_cell.length_a   1.000
_cell.length_b   1.000
_cell.length_c   1.000
_cell.angle_alpha   90.00
_cell.angle_beta   90.00
_cell.angle_gamma   90.00
#
_symmetry.space_group_name_H-M   'P 1'
#
loop_
_entity.id
_entity.type
_entity.pdbx_description
1 polymer ?
#
loop_
_entity_poly.entity_id
_entity_poly.type
_entity_poly.pdbx_seq_one_letter_code
_entity_poly.pdbx_strand_id
1 'polypeptide(L)'
;MPPYNYPAKSLDVQARLLSLGLTPERLMLIGAFIVTYGLFETTLERALWTLTETDVNGLRPFTEKMKSEDQFKRLGEGNPKVSDKCNAILKVAAHAAEDLNEYRNSLVHGYLLSFGRESAPSFMKNPGWHGVKRNKPVGDAYIDEPFQDLVLIAAWTLSGLVRHVEKSLTEPESQRAIEAIEDDVRRAKRYADEARHLRSLMNHEKY
;
A
#
# COMPACT_ATOMS: atom_id res chain seq x y z
N MET A 1 -8.78 -3.83 44.80
CA MET A 1 -7.80 -4.28 43.77
C MET A 1 -6.94 -3.09 43.41
N PRO A 2 -5.61 -3.24 43.26
CA PRO A 2 -4.79 -2.17 42.72
C PRO A 2 -5.25 -1.82 41.29
N PRO A 3 -5.10 -0.56 40.86
CA PRO A 3 -5.47 -0.14 39.51
C PRO A 3 -4.62 -0.87 38.46
N TYR A 4 -5.23 -1.19 37.32
CA TYR A 4 -4.53 -1.86 36.22
C TYR A 4 -3.43 -0.96 35.66
N ASN A 5 -2.20 -1.46 35.65
CA ASN A 5 -1.03 -0.70 35.17
C ASN A 5 -0.87 -0.87 33.65
N TYR A 6 -1.60 -0.03 32.88
CA TYR A 6 -1.53 -0.04 31.41
C TYR A 6 -0.10 0.18 30.87
N PRO A 7 0.70 1.14 31.38
CA PRO A 7 2.06 1.34 30.88
C PRO A 7 2.95 0.10 31.02
N ALA A 8 2.98 -0.53 32.19
CA ALA A 8 3.81 -1.73 32.41
C ALA A 8 3.37 -2.89 31.52
N LYS A 9 2.06 -3.06 31.31
CA LYS A 9 1.53 -4.11 30.44
C LYS A 9 1.81 -3.85 28.96
N SER A 10 1.74 -2.59 28.53
CA SER A 10 2.15 -2.21 27.17
C SER A 10 3.64 -2.47 26.93
N LEU A 11 4.50 -2.16 27.89
CA LEU A 11 5.94 -2.44 27.79
C LEU A 11 6.24 -3.94 27.70
N ASP A 12 5.52 -4.79 28.45
CA ASP A 12 5.65 -6.26 28.33
C ASP A 12 5.28 -6.74 26.91
N VAL A 13 4.20 -6.19 26.32
CA VAL A 13 3.83 -6.50 24.93
C VAL A 13 4.92 -6.05 23.95
N GLN A 14 5.44 -4.84 24.10
CA GLN A 14 6.51 -4.32 23.23
C GLN A 14 7.78 -5.17 23.32
N ALA A 15 8.17 -5.61 24.52
CA ALA A 15 9.31 -6.50 24.70
C ALA A 15 9.14 -7.84 23.98
N ARG A 16 7.93 -8.41 23.99
CA ARG A 16 7.59 -9.64 23.24
C ARG A 16 7.63 -9.43 21.73
N LEU A 17 7.18 -8.27 21.24
CA LEU A 17 7.29 -7.94 19.81
C LEU A 17 8.77 -7.83 19.40
N LEU A 18 9.61 -7.20 20.22
CA LEU A 18 11.05 -7.14 20.00
C LEU A 18 11.69 -8.54 19.91
N SER A 19 11.29 -9.48 20.76
CA SER A 19 11.82 -10.85 20.69
C SER A 19 11.42 -11.59 19.40
N LEU A 20 10.41 -11.10 18.68
CA LEU A 20 9.98 -11.61 17.39
C LEU A 20 10.69 -10.92 16.20
N GLY A 21 11.67 -10.04 16.45
CA GLY A 21 12.41 -9.32 15.41
C GLY A 21 11.74 -8.01 14.96
N LEU A 22 10.64 -7.59 15.61
CA LEU A 22 9.97 -6.31 15.39
C LEU A 22 10.69 -5.21 16.19
N THR A 23 11.88 -4.82 15.71
CA THR A 23 12.66 -3.74 16.30
C THR A 23 11.92 -2.40 16.24
N PRO A 24 12.25 -1.42 17.10
CA PRO A 24 11.64 -0.08 17.05
C PRO A 24 11.69 0.58 15.66
N GLU A 25 12.80 0.44 14.95
CA GLU A 25 12.98 0.97 13.58
C GLU A 25 12.01 0.35 12.58
N ARG A 26 11.98 -0.98 12.48
CA ARG A 26 11.00 -1.70 11.65
C ARG A 26 9.55 -1.33 11.99
N LEU A 27 9.20 -1.22 13.27
CA LEU A 27 7.86 -0.81 13.70
C LEU A 27 7.53 0.64 13.31
N MET A 28 8.51 1.54 13.40
CA MET A 28 8.38 2.92 12.96
C MET A 28 8.12 2.99 11.46
N LEU A 29 8.86 2.23 10.65
CA LEU A 29 8.66 2.18 9.19
C LEU A 29 7.33 1.52 8.80
N ILE A 30 6.90 0.46 9.50
CA ILE A 30 5.54 -0.10 9.35
C ILE A 30 4.50 0.98 9.62
N GLY A 31 4.61 1.70 10.74
CA GLY A 31 3.69 2.77 11.11
C GLY A 31 3.65 3.88 10.05
N ALA A 32 4.82 4.35 9.61
CA ALA A 32 4.94 5.37 8.57
C ALA A 32 4.31 4.93 7.24
N PHE A 33 4.53 3.68 6.82
CA PHE A 33 3.91 3.11 5.63
C PHE A 33 2.39 3.06 5.76
N ILE A 34 1.86 2.53 6.86
CA ILE A 34 0.41 2.39 7.06
C ILE A 34 -0.29 3.75 7.09
N VAL A 35 0.30 4.75 7.76
CA VAL A 35 -0.24 6.12 7.77
C VAL A 35 -0.24 6.71 6.37
N THR A 36 0.89 6.62 5.65
CA THR A 36 1.03 7.16 4.29
C THR A 36 0.07 6.48 3.31
N TYR A 37 -0.07 5.16 3.40
CA TYR A 37 -1.00 4.41 2.57
C TYR A 37 -2.46 4.79 2.87
N GLY A 38 -2.82 5.02 4.14
CA GLY A 38 -4.13 5.54 4.51
C GLY A 38 -4.43 6.94 3.93
N LEU A 39 -3.42 7.82 3.85
CA LEU A 39 -3.55 9.12 3.17
C LEU A 39 -3.81 8.94 1.67
N PHE A 40 -3.14 7.97 1.04
CA PHE A 40 -3.41 7.59 -0.34
C PHE A 40 -4.84 7.06 -0.52
N GLU A 41 -5.28 6.07 0.26
CA GLU A 41 -6.62 5.46 0.12
C GLU A 41 -7.75 6.48 0.28
N THR A 42 -7.67 7.31 1.33
CA THR A 42 -8.70 8.33 1.60
C THR A 42 -8.74 9.42 0.55
N THR A 43 -7.61 9.74 -0.08
CA THR A 43 -7.57 10.74 -1.17
C THR A 43 -7.92 10.13 -2.52
N LEU A 44 -7.59 8.84 -2.75
CA LEU A 44 -7.94 8.11 -3.96
C LEU A 44 -9.44 8.14 -4.19
N GLU A 45 -10.24 7.94 -3.15
CA GLU A 45 -11.69 8.02 -3.25
C GLU A 45 -12.16 9.34 -3.89
N ARG A 46 -11.66 10.49 -3.41
CA ARG A 46 -12.01 11.81 -3.94
C ARG A 46 -11.45 12.02 -5.35
N ALA A 47 -10.24 11.53 -5.62
CA ALA A 47 -9.63 11.53 -6.94
C ALA A 47 -10.48 10.76 -7.96
N LEU A 48 -11.06 9.63 -7.56
CA LEU A 48 -11.96 8.85 -8.42
C LEU A 48 -13.26 9.61 -8.72
N TRP A 49 -13.85 10.30 -7.75
CA TRP A 49 -15.03 11.13 -8.00
C TRP A 49 -14.73 12.21 -9.05
N THR A 50 -13.55 12.85 -8.97
CA THR A 50 -13.09 13.81 -9.97
C THR A 50 -12.93 13.15 -11.34
N LEU A 51 -12.20 12.03 -11.43
CA LEU A 51 -12.00 11.32 -12.71
C LEU A 51 -13.30 10.79 -13.33
N THR A 52 -14.30 10.45 -12.52
CA THR A 52 -15.61 10.01 -13.02
C THR A 52 -16.62 11.14 -13.15
N GLU A 53 -16.20 12.39 -12.91
CA GLU A 53 -17.05 13.59 -12.94
C GLU A 53 -18.35 13.42 -12.14
N THR A 54 -18.26 12.70 -11.03
CA THR A 54 -19.42 12.31 -10.23
C THR A 54 -19.57 13.24 -9.05
N ASP A 55 -20.68 13.97 -9.00
CA ASP A 55 -21.07 14.71 -7.80
C ASP A 55 -21.64 13.75 -6.76
N VAL A 56 -21.04 13.75 -5.56
CA VAL A 56 -21.43 12.89 -4.44
C VAL A 56 -22.10 13.68 -3.31
N ASN A 57 -22.36 14.98 -3.49
CA ASN A 57 -22.96 15.81 -2.45
C ASN A 57 -24.33 15.29 -2.01
N GLY A 58 -24.47 15.00 -0.71
CA GLY A 58 -25.69 14.43 -0.14
C GLY A 58 -25.97 12.97 -0.53
N LEU A 59 -25.04 12.29 -1.21
CA LEU A 59 -25.16 10.92 -1.68
C LEU A 59 -24.16 10.01 -0.97
N ARG A 60 -24.50 8.72 -0.89
CA ARG A 60 -23.54 7.68 -0.48
C ARG A 60 -22.53 7.46 -1.61
N PRO A 61 -21.22 7.61 -1.39
CA PRO A 61 -20.23 7.43 -2.44
C PRO A 61 -20.27 6.04 -3.08
N PHE A 62 -20.13 5.97 -4.41
CA PHE A 62 -20.11 4.68 -5.12
C PHE A 62 -18.89 3.83 -4.76
N THR A 63 -17.79 4.50 -4.38
CA THR A 63 -16.51 3.94 -3.94
C THR A 63 -16.63 3.05 -2.71
N GLU A 64 -17.63 3.27 -1.85
CA GLU A 64 -17.84 2.47 -0.63
C GLU A 64 -18.13 0.99 -0.91
N LYS A 65 -18.73 0.69 -2.07
CA LYS A 65 -19.03 -0.69 -2.48
C LYS A 65 -17.95 -1.28 -3.40
N MET A 66 -16.96 -0.48 -3.80
CA MET A 66 -15.92 -0.91 -4.72
C MET A 66 -14.81 -1.64 -3.97
N LYS A 67 -14.32 -2.72 -4.58
CA LYS A 67 -13.08 -3.35 -4.12
C LYS A 67 -11.90 -2.50 -4.54
N SER A 68 -10.78 -2.59 -3.81
CA SER A 68 -9.58 -1.82 -4.09
C SER A 68 -9.07 -2.02 -5.52
N GLU A 69 -9.16 -3.24 -6.05
CA GLU A 69 -8.77 -3.54 -7.44
C GLU A 69 -9.60 -2.76 -8.47
N ASP A 70 -10.91 -2.63 -8.23
CA ASP A 70 -11.79 -1.86 -9.10
C ASP A 70 -11.47 -0.35 -9.01
N GLN A 71 -11.07 0.14 -7.83
CA GLN A 71 -10.65 1.52 -7.63
C GLN A 71 -9.35 1.82 -8.39
N PHE A 72 -8.35 0.94 -8.31
CA PHE A 72 -7.09 1.10 -9.03
C PHE A 72 -7.31 1.01 -10.55
N LYS A 73 -8.18 0.11 -11.00
CA LYS A 73 -8.56 0.04 -12.41
C LYS A 73 -9.14 1.37 -12.90
N ARG A 74 -10.06 1.98 -12.16
CA ARG A 74 -10.62 3.29 -12.51
C ARG A 74 -9.58 4.41 -12.48
N LEU A 75 -8.65 4.38 -11.54
CA LEU A 75 -7.52 5.32 -11.53
C LEU A 75 -6.74 5.21 -12.85
N GLY A 76 -6.45 3.99 -13.31
CA GLY A 76 -5.69 3.74 -14.54
C GLY A 76 -6.47 3.98 -15.84
N GLU A 77 -7.81 3.97 -15.80
CA GLU A 77 -8.67 4.38 -16.91
C GLU A 77 -8.61 5.90 -17.13
N GLY A 78 -8.39 6.67 -16.07
CA GLY A 78 -8.21 8.12 -16.13
C GLY A 78 -9.48 8.87 -16.56
N ASN A 79 -9.31 10.00 -17.26
CA ASN A 79 -10.43 10.79 -17.78
C ASN A 79 -10.05 11.44 -19.14
N PRO A 80 -10.96 11.53 -20.13
CA PRO A 80 -10.67 12.16 -21.43
C PRO A 80 -10.32 13.66 -21.39
N LYS A 81 -10.63 14.36 -20.29
CA LYS A 81 -10.37 15.79 -20.06
C LYS A 81 -9.02 16.05 -19.38
N VAL A 82 -8.32 15.03 -18.92
CA VAL A 82 -6.90 15.17 -18.53
C VAL A 82 -6.00 14.84 -19.72
N SER A 83 -4.79 15.37 -19.74
CA SER A 83 -3.85 15.13 -20.85
C SER A 83 -3.55 13.63 -21.04
N ASP A 84 -3.22 13.23 -22.26
CA ASP A 84 -2.80 11.86 -22.57
C ASP A 84 -1.60 11.42 -21.72
N LYS A 85 -0.68 12.37 -21.45
CA LYS A 85 0.47 12.15 -20.59
C LYS A 85 0.04 11.88 -19.14
N CYS A 86 -0.90 12.66 -18.60
CA CYS A 86 -1.48 12.38 -17.30
C CYS A 86 -2.10 10.98 -17.25
N ASN A 87 -2.96 10.63 -18.21
CA ASN A 87 -3.60 9.31 -18.27
C ASN A 87 -2.56 8.17 -18.31
N ALA A 88 -1.45 8.33 -19.04
CA ALA A 88 -0.37 7.35 -19.05
C ALA A 88 0.30 7.19 -17.66
N ILE A 89 0.52 8.28 -16.93
CA ILE A 89 1.08 8.27 -15.58
C ILE A 89 0.11 7.60 -14.59
N LEU A 90 -1.18 7.91 -14.67
CA LEU A 90 -2.21 7.30 -13.83
C LEU A 90 -2.28 5.78 -14.02
N LYS A 91 -2.11 5.30 -15.25
CA LYS A 91 -2.04 3.86 -15.54
C LYS A 91 -0.86 3.18 -14.86
N VAL A 92 0.32 3.82 -14.85
CA VAL A 92 1.49 3.27 -14.13
C VAL A 92 1.26 3.29 -12.62
N ALA A 93 0.69 4.38 -12.11
CA ALA A 93 0.35 4.52 -10.69
C ALA A 93 -0.68 3.48 -10.23
N ALA A 94 -1.68 3.17 -11.05
CA ALA A 94 -2.67 2.14 -10.77
C ALA A 94 -2.02 0.78 -10.53
N HIS A 95 -1.09 0.37 -11.40
CA HIS A 95 -0.38 -0.90 -11.18
C HIS A 95 0.52 -0.85 -9.93
N ALA A 96 1.16 0.29 -9.63
CA ALA A 96 1.92 0.43 -8.39
C ALA A 96 1.02 0.33 -7.15
N ALA A 97 -0.19 0.90 -7.21
CA ALA A 97 -1.18 0.81 -6.14
C ALA A 97 -1.64 -0.63 -5.90
N GLU A 98 -1.85 -1.43 -6.95
CA GLU A 98 -2.17 -2.86 -6.85
C GLU A 98 -1.08 -3.63 -6.09
N ASP A 99 0.19 -3.41 -6.43
CA ASP A 99 1.33 -4.07 -5.80
C ASP A 99 1.46 -3.67 -4.32
N LEU A 100 1.34 -2.37 -4.02
CA LEU A 100 1.38 -1.87 -2.64
C LEU A 100 0.18 -2.34 -1.80
N ASN A 101 -1.01 -2.47 -2.41
CA ASN A 101 -2.18 -3.03 -1.74
C ASN A 101 -1.95 -4.49 -1.32
N GLU A 102 -1.30 -5.28 -2.19
CA GLU A 102 -0.96 -6.66 -1.87
C GLU A 102 0.07 -6.76 -0.74
N TYR A 103 1.09 -5.89 -0.75
CA TYR A 103 2.04 -5.77 0.34
C TYR A 103 1.36 -5.34 1.65
N ARG A 104 0.54 -4.28 1.63
CA ARG A 104 -0.23 -3.78 2.79
C ARG A 104 -1.13 -4.86 3.36
N ASN A 105 -1.83 -5.61 2.51
CA ASN A 105 -2.69 -6.71 2.95
C ASN A 105 -1.90 -7.83 3.62
N SER A 106 -0.70 -8.15 3.12
CA SER A 106 0.18 -9.12 3.74
C SER A 106 0.71 -8.61 5.08
N LEU A 107 1.13 -7.34 5.15
CA LEU A 107 1.63 -6.71 6.37
C LEU A 107 0.58 -6.63 7.49
N VAL A 108 -0.67 -6.31 7.16
CA VAL A 108 -1.73 -6.08 8.15
C VAL A 108 -2.50 -7.36 8.51
N HIS A 109 -2.67 -8.27 7.55
CA HIS A 109 -3.51 -9.47 7.73
C HIS A 109 -2.72 -10.79 7.68
N GLY A 110 -1.42 -10.72 7.40
CA GLY A 110 -0.56 -11.89 7.35
C GLY A 110 -0.20 -12.42 8.73
N TYR A 111 0.15 -13.70 8.75
CA TYR A 111 0.75 -14.35 9.90
C TYR A 111 2.22 -13.95 10.01
N LEU A 112 2.64 -13.52 11.20
CA LEU A 112 4.04 -13.17 11.47
C LEU A 112 4.93 -14.41 11.48
N LEU A 113 5.87 -14.46 10.55
CA LEU A 113 6.96 -15.43 10.50
C LEU A 113 8.19 -14.79 11.12
N SER A 114 8.50 -15.19 12.35
CA SER A 114 9.70 -14.76 13.06
C SER A 114 10.72 -15.88 13.11
N PHE A 115 11.99 -15.52 12.89
CA PHE A 115 13.14 -16.43 12.98
C PHE A 115 14.07 -16.04 14.13
N GLY A 116 13.53 -15.34 15.14
CA GLY A 116 14.28 -14.85 16.29
C GLY A 116 14.57 -13.35 16.23
N ARG A 117 15.12 -12.83 17.33
CA ARG A 117 15.31 -11.38 17.56
C ARG A 117 16.22 -10.69 16.53
N GLU A 118 17.22 -11.41 16.03
CA GLU A 118 18.23 -10.87 15.11
C GLU A 118 17.84 -11.03 13.64
N SER A 119 16.79 -11.78 13.33
CA SER A 119 16.31 -11.95 11.96
C SER A 119 15.23 -10.92 11.62
N ALA A 120 15.22 -10.48 10.37
CA ALA A 120 14.05 -9.81 9.81
C ALA A 120 12.88 -10.80 9.74
N PRO A 121 11.73 -10.50 10.37
CA PRO A 121 10.55 -11.31 10.19
C PRO A 121 9.85 -10.94 8.88
N SER A 122 8.86 -11.73 8.49
CA SER A 122 7.95 -11.41 7.38
C SER A 122 6.50 -11.70 7.77
N PHE A 123 5.54 -11.16 7.02
CA PHE A 123 4.13 -11.43 7.23
C PHE A 123 3.55 -12.19 6.05
N MET A 124 3.08 -13.41 6.26
CA MET A 124 2.55 -14.27 5.21
C MET A 124 1.02 -14.35 5.27
N LYS A 125 0.33 -13.89 4.23
CA LYS A 125 -1.12 -14.06 4.10
C LYS A 125 -1.48 -15.32 3.32
N ASN A 126 -2.60 -15.92 3.69
CA ASN A 126 -3.21 -17.09 3.05
C ASN A 126 -2.28 -18.30 2.85
N PRO A 127 -1.47 -18.71 3.84
CA PRO A 127 -0.61 -19.87 3.67
C PRO A 127 -1.42 -21.13 3.34
N GLY A 128 -0.92 -21.92 2.39
CA GLY A 128 -1.45 -23.24 2.02
C GLY A 128 -0.96 -24.36 2.94
N TRP A 129 -0.74 -24.07 4.23
CA TRP A 129 -0.24 -25.04 5.19
C TRP A 129 -1.18 -26.23 5.34
N HIS A 130 -0.62 -27.38 5.71
CA HIS A 130 -1.36 -28.62 5.94
C HIS A 130 -2.21 -29.07 4.73
N GLY A 131 -1.78 -28.76 3.51
CA GLY A 131 -2.46 -29.18 2.28
C GLY A 131 -3.75 -28.41 1.97
N VAL A 132 -4.04 -27.31 2.68
CA VAL A 132 -5.25 -26.51 2.45
C VAL A 132 -5.17 -25.79 1.11
N LYS A 133 -6.17 -26.01 0.26
CA LYS A 133 -6.39 -25.24 -0.98
C LYS A 133 -7.07 -23.91 -0.63
N ARG A 134 -6.44 -22.79 -0.98
CA ARG A 134 -6.97 -21.44 -0.76
C ARG A 134 -7.50 -20.87 -2.08
N ASN A 135 -8.63 -20.17 -2.00
CA ASN A 135 -9.17 -19.40 -3.14
C ASN A 135 -8.51 -18.01 -3.27
N LYS A 136 -7.82 -17.55 -2.22
CA LYS A 136 -7.10 -16.27 -2.21
C LYS A 136 -5.60 -16.51 -2.46
N PRO A 137 -4.91 -15.59 -3.16
CA PRO A 137 -3.49 -15.72 -3.42
C PRO A 137 -2.68 -15.70 -2.12
N VAL A 138 -1.64 -16.53 -2.07
CA VAL A 138 -0.57 -16.41 -1.06
C VAL A 138 0.14 -15.09 -1.32
N GLY A 139 0.44 -14.37 -0.23
CA GLY A 139 1.27 -13.17 -0.28
C GLY A 139 2.10 -13.02 0.96
N ASP A 140 3.07 -12.13 0.88
CA ASP A 140 4.11 -11.90 1.86
C ASP A 140 4.48 -10.42 1.91
N ALA A 141 4.91 -9.97 3.09
CA ALA A 141 5.51 -8.67 3.30
C ALA A 141 6.80 -8.84 4.10
N TYR A 142 7.94 -8.58 3.45
CA TYR A 142 9.24 -8.52 4.10
C TYR A 142 9.39 -7.16 4.75
N ILE A 143 9.81 -7.16 6.02
CA ILE A 143 10.03 -5.93 6.78
C ILE A 143 11.51 -5.70 7.07
N ASP A 144 12.34 -6.02 6.08
CA ASP A 144 13.77 -5.74 6.11
C ASP A 144 14.12 -4.58 5.19
N GLU A 145 15.32 -4.05 5.35
CA GLU A 145 15.88 -3.12 4.40
C GLU A 145 16.27 -3.84 3.09
N PRO A 146 16.13 -3.19 1.93
CA PRO A 146 15.61 -1.84 1.72
C PRO A 146 14.07 -1.78 1.57
N PHE A 147 13.35 -2.90 1.68
CA PHE A 147 11.95 -3.01 1.25
C PHE A 147 11.02 -2.02 1.95
N GLN A 148 11.19 -1.82 3.26
CA GLN A 148 10.34 -0.89 4.01
C GLN A 148 10.48 0.57 3.53
N ASP A 149 11.68 1.01 3.16
CA ASP A 149 11.89 2.33 2.59
C ASP A 149 11.31 2.43 1.19
N LEU A 150 11.50 1.40 0.37
CA LEU A 150 10.99 1.35 -1.00
C LEU A 150 9.46 1.49 -1.03
N VAL A 151 8.73 0.72 -0.21
CA VAL A 151 7.27 0.77 -0.15
C VAL A 151 6.76 2.07 0.49
N LEU A 152 7.50 2.63 1.46
CA LEU A 152 7.15 3.91 2.07
C LEU A 152 7.27 5.06 1.05
N ILE A 153 8.38 5.12 0.32
CA ILE A 153 8.59 6.13 -0.73
C ILE A 153 7.52 5.97 -1.82
N ALA A 154 7.25 4.75 -2.26
CA ALA A 154 6.23 4.49 -3.27
C ALA A 154 4.83 4.94 -2.81
N ALA A 155 4.44 4.60 -1.57
CA ALA A 155 3.17 5.04 -1.00
C ALA A 155 3.08 6.57 -0.89
N TRP A 156 4.18 7.24 -0.52
CA TRP A 156 4.24 8.70 -0.44
C TRP A 156 4.03 9.34 -1.81
N THR A 157 4.72 8.84 -2.84
CA THR A 157 4.54 9.29 -4.23
C THR A 157 3.09 9.12 -4.68
N LEU A 158 2.46 7.96 -4.44
CA LEU A 158 1.06 7.77 -4.81
C LEU A 158 0.12 8.70 -4.05
N SER A 159 0.38 8.96 -2.76
CA SER A 159 -0.41 9.92 -1.97
C SER A 159 -0.32 11.34 -2.54
N GLY A 160 0.86 11.76 -3.01
CA GLY A 160 1.06 13.06 -3.67
C GLY A 160 0.32 13.12 -5.01
N LEU A 161 0.42 12.06 -5.82
CA LEU A 161 -0.26 11.96 -7.10
C LEU A 161 -1.78 12.13 -6.96
N VAL A 162 -2.44 11.36 -6.10
CA VAL A 162 -3.91 11.40 -5.99
C VAL A 162 -4.44 12.75 -5.48
N ARG A 163 -3.64 13.50 -4.71
CA ARG A 163 -3.98 14.88 -4.31
C ARG A 163 -4.04 15.84 -5.49
N HIS A 164 -3.20 15.64 -6.52
CA HIS A 164 -3.28 16.42 -7.76
C HIS A 164 -4.42 15.92 -8.66
N VAL A 165 -4.65 14.61 -8.71
CA VAL A 165 -5.77 14.03 -9.48
C VAL A 165 -7.12 14.56 -9.01
N GLU A 166 -7.33 14.66 -7.69
CA GLU A 166 -8.52 15.24 -7.06
C GLU A 166 -8.91 16.61 -7.64
N LYS A 167 -7.93 17.37 -8.14
CA LYS A 167 -8.11 18.75 -8.64
C LYS A 167 -7.87 18.88 -10.14
N SER A 168 -7.55 17.79 -10.82
CA SER A 168 -7.03 17.80 -12.20
C SER A 168 -7.99 18.34 -13.26
N LEU A 169 -9.31 18.29 -13.00
CA LEU A 169 -10.33 18.80 -13.92
C LEU A 169 -10.67 20.28 -13.71
N THR A 170 -10.30 20.85 -12.56
CA THR A 170 -10.59 22.25 -12.21
C THR A 170 -9.35 23.12 -12.16
N GLU A 171 -8.17 22.53 -11.92
CA GLU A 171 -6.90 23.23 -11.77
C GLU A 171 -5.87 22.73 -12.81
N PRO A 172 -5.57 23.51 -13.87
CA PRO A 172 -4.56 23.13 -14.88
C PRO A 172 -3.14 22.95 -14.30
N GLU A 173 -2.81 23.64 -13.21
CA GLU A 173 -1.58 23.45 -12.43
C GLU A 173 -1.45 22.00 -11.92
N SER A 174 -2.57 21.35 -11.57
CA SER A 174 -2.55 19.99 -11.05
C SER A 174 -2.21 18.96 -12.12
N GLN A 175 -2.61 19.16 -13.38
CA GLN A 175 -2.16 18.30 -14.48
C GLN A 175 -0.65 18.44 -14.73
N ARG A 176 -0.13 19.68 -14.71
CA ARG A 176 1.33 19.92 -14.80
C ARG A 176 2.10 19.26 -13.66
N ALA A 177 1.57 19.29 -12.45
CA ALA A 177 2.17 18.63 -11.29
C ALA A 177 2.18 17.10 -11.44
N ILE A 178 1.11 16.48 -11.97
CA ILE A 178 1.06 15.04 -12.29
C ILE A 178 2.16 14.71 -13.32
N GLU A 179 2.28 15.50 -14.38
CA GLU A 179 3.29 15.27 -15.42
C GLU A 179 4.73 15.45 -14.92
N ALA A 180 4.95 16.32 -13.93
CA ALA A 180 6.26 16.59 -13.36
C ALA A 180 6.78 15.43 -12.48
N ILE A 181 5.89 14.61 -11.91
CA ILE A 181 6.26 13.48 -11.03
C ILE A 181 6.33 12.13 -11.77
N GLU A 182 6.35 12.14 -13.11
CA GLU A 182 6.38 10.92 -13.93
C GLU A 182 7.49 9.95 -13.51
N ASP A 183 8.72 10.45 -13.34
CA ASP A 183 9.87 9.62 -12.98
C ASP A 183 9.74 9.02 -11.58
N ASP A 184 9.13 9.76 -10.66
CA ASP A 184 8.86 9.28 -9.30
C ASP A 184 7.78 8.20 -9.32
N VAL A 185 6.73 8.34 -10.12
CA VAL A 185 5.68 7.31 -10.29
C VAL A 185 6.28 6.04 -10.92
N ARG A 186 7.12 6.17 -11.94
CA ARG A 186 7.85 5.03 -12.54
C ARG A 186 8.79 4.37 -11.53
N ARG A 187 9.39 5.14 -10.63
CA ARG A 187 10.23 4.62 -9.54
C ARG A 187 9.39 3.89 -8.49
N ALA A 188 8.28 4.49 -8.06
CA ALA A 188 7.32 3.88 -7.15
C ALA A 188 6.80 2.54 -7.68
N LYS A 189 6.54 2.43 -8.98
CA LYS A 189 6.19 1.17 -9.63
C LYS A 189 7.29 0.12 -9.47
N ARG A 190 8.54 0.46 -9.78
CA ARG A 190 9.68 -0.45 -9.62
C ARG A 190 9.89 -0.88 -8.17
N TYR A 191 9.68 0.03 -7.23
CA TYR A 191 9.78 -0.26 -5.80
C TYR A 191 8.68 -1.21 -5.31
N ALA A 192 7.45 -1.00 -5.78
CA ALA A 192 6.34 -1.91 -5.49
C ALA A 192 6.53 -3.28 -6.17
N ASP A 193 7.07 -3.30 -7.40
CA ASP A 193 7.45 -4.53 -8.10
C ASP A 193 8.47 -5.34 -7.31
N GLU A 194 9.51 -4.69 -6.78
CA GLU A 194 10.57 -5.33 -6.01
C GLU A 194 10.02 -6.00 -4.75
N ALA A 195 9.16 -5.28 -4.01
CA ALA A 195 8.45 -5.83 -2.85
C ALA A 195 7.55 -7.02 -3.22
N ARG A 196 7.05 -7.05 -4.46
CA ARG A 196 6.26 -8.17 -5.01
C ARG A 196 7.13 -9.29 -5.63
N HIS A 197 8.32 -9.02 -6.16
CA HIS A 197 9.09 -9.97 -6.97
C HIS A 197 9.82 -11.03 -6.13
N LEU A 198 10.23 -10.73 -4.90
CA LEU A 198 10.74 -11.75 -3.96
C LEU A 198 9.74 -12.90 -3.76
N ARG A 199 8.44 -12.61 -3.79
CA ARG A 199 7.36 -13.62 -3.79
C ARG A 199 7.50 -14.62 -4.93
N SER A 200 7.83 -14.15 -6.14
CA SER A 200 7.84 -14.98 -7.35
C SER A 200 9.01 -15.96 -7.30
N LEU A 201 10.20 -15.47 -6.99
CA LEU A 201 11.43 -16.26 -6.96
C LEU A 201 11.34 -17.41 -5.94
N MET A 202 10.87 -17.16 -4.72
CA MET A 202 10.78 -18.20 -3.68
C MET A 202 9.66 -19.23 -3.89
N ASN A 203 8.60 -18.87 -4.63
CA ASN A 203 7.56 -19.82 -5.00
C ASN A 203 7.95 -20.68 -6.22
N HIS A 204 8.91 -20.24 -7.03
CA HIS A 204 9.47 -20.97 -8.16
C HIS A 204 10.64 -21.89 -7.77
N GLU A 205 11.33 -21.66 -6.65
CA GLU A 205 12.39 -22.55 -6.12
C GLU A 205 11.88 -23.85 -5.47
N LYS A 206 10.64 -24.27 -5.75
CA LYS A 206 10.20 -25.64 -5.46
C LYS A 206 10.56 -26.59 -6.61
N TYR A 207 11.84 -26.94 -6.68
CA TYR A 207 12.34 -28.21 -7.22
C TYR A 207 13.37 -28.80 -6.26
#